data_AF-A0AA50KGJ3-F1
#
_entry.id   AF-A0AA50KGJ3-F1
#
_cell.length_a   1.000
_cell.length_b   1.000
_cell.length_c   1.000
_cell.angle_alpha   90.00
_cell.angle_beta   90.00
_cell.angle_gamma   90.00
#
_symmetry.space_group_name_H-M   'P 1'
#
loop_
_entity.id
_entity.type
_entity.pdbx_description
1 polymer ?
#
loop_
_entity_poly.entity_id
_entity_poly.type
_entity_poly.pdbx_seq_one_letter_code
_entity_poly.pdbx_strand_id
1 'polypeptide(L)'
;MKSENLEFKIKSFEPNDEQGVFVGLANKRWVKDRVGDVTTDTTFTESIQRHKEAGTMPKLLLQHDHEKVIGVILDMWEDQEGLWVKGKLCLETVLGRETYSLLKMDALCDLSVGYVTIDEKYERTSATNYLTNIHVFEVSIVTFPANTESNITSVKSLSLEEVENTIEEVNTVAIEEEQPIQTEPSDLEETITANAEEELTESSKEPDEVAEQNNQNNLPQSEEINNKVNNTMNTLETQLTAQASLIADLQDAVASMKSAPVEVKAAPVDYKAKFYDEVKNFKGDMELVKNGQIKSASFNTVEAGSATEGVLTEVNRTIVQSVVEESALVRLFGREVASSPRYEKRKQIGSSGARWEGENYEGVNGEHTGSPRFTVLKAKFGKAIAKPIIPQETLSDPFFNAEAFLMADVRKQIGRLVSDGLINGAGENQPEGFATLFTTDAAKVEAGTHFKQLPAVSGDDAALLAALQGMQFELKTGYLSGAKYVMARDVFQRVAGLKDTTGRPLMQTSLEAGVAGTIFGFDVVVDPLLLGVVYFGQYAEAFRVVEIPTSMELLRNPYKIDFCVEFNVATRIGSIVNDNEAVVGLPVTKAATRSAK
;
A
#
# COMPACT_ATOMS: atom_id res chain seq x y z
N MET A 1 -34.16 -54.57 -21.54
CA MET A 1 -34.64 -53.25 -21.06
C MET A 1 -33.78 -52.20 -21.72
N LYS A 2 -34.40 -51.26 -22.45
CA LYS A 2 -33.70 -50.20 -23.18
C LYS A 2 -32.97 -49.30 -22.18
N SER A 3 -31.68 -49.06 -22.43
CA SER A 3 -30.93 -47.96 -21.84
C SER A 3 -31.46 -46.66 -22.43
N GLU A 4 -32.12 -45.84 -21.63
CA GLU A 4 -32.44 -44.47 -22.01
C GLU A 4 -31.17 -43.64 -21.89
N ASN A 5 -30.60 -43.27 -23.04
CA ASN A 5 -29.59 -42.22 -23.13
C ASN A 5 -30.24 -40.90 -22.72
N LEU A 6 -29.91 -40.38 -21.54
CA LEU A 6 -30.09 -38.95 -21.26
C LEU A 6 -28.99 -38.20 -22.00
N GLU A 7 -29.35 -37.60 -23.14
CA GLU A 7 -28.53 -36.55 -23.77
C GLU A 7 -28.50 -35.33 -22.83
N PHE A 8 -27.39 -35.14 -22.11
CA PHE A 8 -27.08 -33.85 -21.50
C PHE A 8 -26.79 -32.84 -22.61
N LYS A 9 -27.79 -32.04 -22.99
CA LYS A 9 -27.58 -30.83 -23.78
C LYS A 9 -27.03 -29.71 -22.90
N ILE A 10 -25.81 -29.87 -22.40
CA ILE A 10 -25.01 -28.72 -21.98
C ILE A 10 -24.44 -28.16 -23.28
N LYS A 11 -24.92 -27.00 -23.73
CA LYS A 11 -24.21 -26.21 -24.74
C LYS A 11 -22.93 -25.67 -24.09
N SER A 12 -21.94 -26.55 -23.98
CA SER A 12 -20.58 -26.21 -23.60
C SER A 12 -19.96 -25.29 -24.65
N PHE A 13 -19.03 -24.44 -24.20
CA PHE A 13 -18.25 -23.49 -25.00
C PHE A 13 -17.83 -24.02 -26.38
N GLU A 14 -17.85 -23.14 -27.37
CA GLU A 14 -17.21 -23.43 -28.64
C GLU A 14 -15.67 -23.34 -28.48
N PRO A 15 -14.88 -24.10 -29.26
CA PRO A 15 -13.42 -24.14 -29.14
C PRO A 15 -12.75 -22.75 -29.16
N ASN A 16 -13.39 -21.76 -29.79
CA ASN A 16 -12.88 -20.39 -29.95
C ASN A 16 -13.41 -19.35 -28.94
N ASP A 17 -14.17 -19.74 -27.91
CA ASP A 17 -14.65 -18.75 -26.92
C ASP A 17 -13.46 -18.09 -26.17
N GLU A 18 -13.48 -16.76 -26.00
CA GLU A 18 -12.35 -16.01 -25.43
C GLU A 18 -12.23 -16.17 -23.90
N GLN A 19 -11.06 -15.86 -23.35
CA GLN A 19 -10.81 -15.89 -21.89
C GLN A 19 -11.76 -14.94 -21.14
N GLY A 20 -12.23 -15.35 -19.96
CA GLY A 20 -13.12 -14.53 -19.12
C GLY A 20 -14.61 -14.59 -19.49
N VAL A 21 -15.00 -15.50 -20.38
CA VAL A 21 -16.40 -15.83 -20.67
C VAL A 21 -16.94 -16.86 -19.67
N PHE A 22 -18.16 -16.66 -19.21
CA PHE A 22 -18.87 -17.58 -18.32
C PHE A 22 -20.31 -17.81 -18.78
N VAL A 23 -20.87 -18.95 -18.36
CA VAL A 23 -22.29 -19.29 -18.54
C VAL A 23 -22.89 -19.69 -17.20
N GLY A 24 -24.07 -19.16 -16.88
CA GLY A 24 -24.74 -19.45 -15.61
C GLY A 24 -26.25 -19.34 -15.68
N LEU A 25 -26.90 -20.02 -14.74
CA LEU A 25 -28.32 -19.91 -14.47
C LEU A 25 -28.51 -18.68 -13.56
N ALA A 26 -29.06 -17.61 -14.11
CA ALA A 26 -29.25 -16.35 -13.40
C ALA A 26 -30.47 -16.38 -12.46
N ASN A 27 -31.51 -17.15 -12.79
CA ASN A 27 -32.67 -17.35 -11.93
C ASN A 27 -33.33 -18.70 -12.23
N LYS A 28 -33.49 -19.54 -11.20
CA LYS A 28 -34.21 -20.81 -11.32
C LYS A 28 -35.71 -20.62 -11.11
N ARG A 29 -36.50 -21.15 -12.04
CA ARG A 29 -37.96 -21.05 -12.00
C ARG A 29 -38.58 -21.90 -10.90
N TRP A 30 -39.75 -21.49 -10.41
CA TRP A 30 -40.55 -22.22 -9.41
C TRP A 30 -39.85 -22.43 -8.06
N VAL A 31 -38.77 -21.69 -7.80
CA VAL A 31 -38.06 -21.65 -6.52
C VAL A 31 -38.43 -20.35 -5.82
N LYS A 32 -38.88 -20.45 -4.57
CA LYS A 32 -39.13 -19.28 -3.73
C LYS A 32 -37.81 -18.70 -3.27
N ASP A 33 -37.56 -17.46 -3.66
CA ASP A 33 -36.34 -16.76 -3.30
C ASP A 33 -36.39 -16.23 -1.86
N ARG A 34 -35.28 -15.63 -1.40
CA ARG A 34 -35.14 -15.10 -0.04
C ARG A 34 -36.06 -13.91 0.27
N VAL A 35 -36.54 -13.19 -0.74
CA VAL A 35 -37.45 -12.04 -0.58
C VAL A 35 -38.93 -12.42 -0.72
N GLY A 36 -39.20 -13.67 -1.10
CA GLY A 36 -40.53 -14.26 -1.14
C GLY A 36 -41.15 -14.30 -2.53
N ASP A 37 -40.37 -14.04 -3.58
CA ASP A 37 -40.80 -14.06 -4.97
C ASP A 37 -40.57 -15.45 -5.60
N VAL A 38 -41.43 -15.83 -6.54
CA VAL A 38 -41.33 -17.06 -7.35
C VAL A 38 -41.55 -16.68 -8.81
N THR A 39 -40.59 -17.02 -9.67
CA THR A 39 -40.72 -16.87 -11.12
C THR A 39 -41.48 -18.06 -11.73
N THR A 40 -42.27 -17.79 -12.77
CA THR A 40 -43.20 -18.71 -13.46
C THR A 40 -42.80 -18.89 -14.93
N ASP A 41 -43.60 -19.63 -15.72
CA ASP A 41 -43.19 -20.14 -17.04
C ASP A 41 -42.98 -19.10 -18.14
N THR A 42 -43.44 -17.87 -17.93
CA THR A 42 -43.36 -16.78 -18.93
C THR A 42 -42.67 -15.53 -18.40
N THR A 43 -42.05 -15.61 -17.22
CA THR A 43 -41.57 -14.43 -16.49
C THR A 43 -40.56 -13.59 -17.27
N PHE A 44 -39.67 -14.24 -18.03
CA PHE A 44 -38.56 -13.56 -18.70
C PHE A 44 -38.78 -13.35 -20.20
N THR A 45 -39.78 -14.00 -20.78
CA THR A 45 -39.99 -14.04 -22.23
C THR A 45 -40.12 -12.64 -22.85
N GLU A 46 -40.92 -11.76 -22.25
CA GLU A 46 -41.07 -10.38 -22.76
C GLU A 46 -39.81 -9.54 -22.56
N SER A 47 -39.06 -9.73 -21.47
CA SER A 47 -37.80 -9.01 -21.25
C SER A 47 -36.75 -9.37 -22.28
N ILE A 48 -36.61 -10.66 -22.61
CA ILE A 48 -35.70 -11.15 -23.64
C ILE A 48 -36.07 -10.55 -25.00
N GLN A 49 -37.36 -10.58 -25.35
CA GLN A 49 -37.85 -10.01 -26.61
C GLN A 49 -37.58 -8.50 -26.68
N ARG A 50 -37.81 -7.76 -25.58
CA ARG A 50 -37.55 -6.32 -25.48
C ARG A 50 -36.08 -5.99 -25.70
N HIS A 51 -35.17 -6.73 -25.07
CA HIS A 51 -33.73 -6.56 -25.27
C HIS A 51 -33.30 -6.83 -26.71
N LYS A 52 -33.85 -7.90 -27.31
CA LYS A 52 -33.59 -8.28 -28.69
C LYS A 52 -34.06 -7.23 -29.70
N GLU A 53 -35.26 -6.69 -29.53
CA GLU A 53 -35.81 -5.63 -30.39
C GLU A 53 -35.04 -4.31 -30.25
N ALA A 54 -34.58 -3.99 -29.05
CA ALA A 54 -33.82 -2.78 -28.78
C ALA A 54 -32.31 -2.90 -29.11
N GLY A 55 -31.81 -4.10 -29.42
CA GLY A 55 -30.37 -4.35 -29.59
C GLY A 55 -29.56 -4.10 -28.31
N THR A 56 -30.13 -4.38 -27.14
CA THR A 56 -29.51 -4.17 -25.83
C THR A 56 -29.43 -5.47 -25.05
N MET A 57 -28.63 -5.50 -23.99
CA MET A 57 -28.57 -6.59 -23.01
C MET A 57 -28.55 -6.01 -21.58
N PRO A 58 -28.94 -6.79 -20.56
CA PRO A 58 -28.78 -6.40 -19.15
C PRO A 58 -27.32 -6.04 -18.82
N LYS A 59 -27.14 -5.13 -17.85
CA LYS A 59 -25.79 -4.76 -17.38
C LYS A 59 -25.21 -5.87 -16.51
N LEU A 60 -23.91 -6.14 -16.66
CA LEU A 60 -23.19 -7.09 -15.82
C LEU A 60 -22.48 -6.35 -14.68
N LEU A 61 -22.98 -6.52 -13.46
CA LEU A 61 -22.52 -5.82 -12.26
C LEU A 61 -21.91 -6.77 -11.23
N LEU A 62 -21.31 -6.20 -10.18
CA LEU A 62 -20.85 -6.92 -8.99
C LEU A 62 -21.67 -6.46 -7.78
N GLN A 63 -22.30 -7.40 -7.07
CA GLN A 63 -23.06 -7.15 -5.83
C GLN A 63 -24.20 -6.13 -5.94
N HIS A 64 -24.90 -6.07 -7.09
CA HIS A 64 -25.97 -5.10 -7.38
C HIS A 64 -25.55 -3.63 -7.31
N ASP A 65 -24.24 -3.35 -7.31
CA ASP A 65 -23.70 -1.99 -7.23
C ASP A 65 -23.58 -1.39 -8.63
N HIS A 66 -24.37 -0.34 -8.89
CA HIS A 66 -24.42 0.33 -10.20
C HIS A 66 -23.11 1.04 -10.56
N GLU A 67 -22.20 1.25 -9.61
CA GLU A 67 -20.86 1.79 -9.86
C GLU A 67 -19.85 0.68 -10.24
N LYS A 68 -20.18 -0.59 -10.04
CA LYS A 68 -19.28 -1.74 -10.24
C LYS A 68 -19.65 -2.57 -11.46
N VAL A 69 -19.49 -1.97 -12.64
CA VAL A 69 -19.62 -2.67 -13.92
C VAL A 69 -18.38 -3.51 -14.19
N ILE A 70 -18.54 -4.83 -14.36
CA ILE A 70 -17.42 -5.79 -14.46
C ILE A 70 -17.28 -6.43 -15.85
N GLY A 71 -18.22 -6.18 -16.75
CA GLY A 71 -18.20 -6.72 -18.10
C GLY A 71 -19.51 -6.51 -18.85
N VAL A 72 -19.82 -7.43 -19.76
CA VAL A 72 -21.03 -7.39 -20.60
C VAL A 72 -21.73 -8.75 -20.63
N ILE A 73 -23.06 -8.74 -20.70
CA ILE A 73 -23.84 -9.92 -21.08
C ILE A 73 -23.82 -10.03 -22.61
N LEU A 74 -23.38 -11.17 -23.11
CA LEU A 74 -23.32 -11.50 -24.54
C LEU A 74 -24.63 -12.09 -25.04
N ASP A 75 -25.27 -12.94 -24.22
CA ASP A 75 -26.53 -13.60 -24.56
C ASP A 75 -27.36 -13.87 -23.31
N MET A 76 -28.69 -13.92 -23.46
CA MET A 76 -29.65 -14.22 -22.41
C MET A 76 -30.84 -14.98 -23.02
N TRP A 77 -31.15 -16.14 -22.45
CA TRP A 77 -32.25 -16.99 -22.91
C TRP A 77 -32.97 -17.65 -21.74
N GLU A 78 -34.17 -18.15 -21.99
CA GLU A 78 -34.99 -18.85 -21.02
C GLU A 78 -35.21 -20.30 -21.48
N ASP A 79 -35.16 -21.25 -20.56
CA ASP A 79 -35.47 -22.67 -20.80
C ASP A 79 -36.45 -23.23 -19.75
N GLN A 80 -36.46 -24.56 -19.56
CA GLN A 80 -37.31 -25.21 -18.56
C GLN A 80 -36.82 -25.03 -17.12
N GLU A 81 -35.52 -24.77 -16.92
CA GLU A 81 -34.92 -24.56 -15.61
C GLU A 81 -35.05 -23.10 -15.16
N GLY A 82 -34.94 -22.15 -16.09
CA GLY A 82 -35.15 -20.73 -15.82
C GLY A 82 -34.40 -19.80 -16.77
N LEU A 83 -33.90 -18.68 -16.23
CA LEU A 83 -33.17 -17.68 -16.99
C LEU A 83 -31.67 -18.00 -17.02
N TRP A 84 -31.11 -18.13 -18.21
CA TRP A 84 -29.69 -18.33 -18.45
C TRP A 84 -29.04 -17.12 -19.08
N VAL A 85 -27.75 -16.94 -18.78
CA VAL A 85 -26.93 -15.87 -19.36
C VAL A 85 -25.55 -16.36 -19.76
N LYS A 86 -25.01 -15.78 -20.84
CA LYS A 86 -23.60 -15.86 -21.22
C LYS A 86 -22.99 -14.47 -21.02
N GLY A 87 -22.02 -14.36 -20.12
CA GLY A 87 -21.35 -13.09 -19.80
C GLY A 87 -19.86 -13.12 -20.15
N LYS A 88 -19.28 -11.94 -20.41
CA LYS A 88 -17.84 -11.74 -20.59
C LYS A 88 -17.34 -10.67 -19.64
N LEU A 89 -16.35 -11.02 -18.82
CA LEU A 89 -15.68 -10.09 -17.93
C LEU A 89 -14.67 -9.20 -18.68
N CYS A 90 -14.52 -7.96 -18.23
CA CYS A 90 -13.53 -7.04 -18.77
C CYS A 90 -12.18 -7.22 -18.04
N LEU A 91 -11.34 -8.12 -18.54
CA LEU A 91 -10.04 -8.44 -17.94
C LEU A 91 -8.99 -7.31 -18.07
N GLU A 92 -9.29 -6.26 -18.82
CA GLU A 92 -8.47 -5.03 -18.86
C GLU A 92 -8.66 -4.18 -17.60
N THR A 93 -9.78 -4.36 -16.88
CA THR A 93 -10.04 -3.66 -15.62
C THR A 93 -9.57 -4.46 -14.42
N VAL A 94 -9.11 -3.76 -13.37
CA VAL A 94 -8.73 -4.39 -12.10
C VAL A 94 -9.89 -5.19 -11.52
N LEU A 95 -11.09 -4.59 -11.45
CA LEU A 95 -12.27 -5.22 -10.88
C LEU A 95 -12.72 -6.47 -11.68
N GLY A 96 -12.61 -6.44 -13.01
CA GLY A 96 -12.88 -7.60 -13.86
C GLY A 96 -11.88 -8.74 -13.63
N ARG A 97 -10.58 -8.45 -13.48
CA ARG A 97 -9.55 -9.47 -13.17
C ARG A 97 -9.70 -10.08 -11.79
N GLU A 98 -10.01 -9.27 -10.79
CA GLU A 98 -10.28 -9.75 -9.43
C GLU A 98 -11.51 -10.65 -9.42
N THR A 99 -12.61 -10.23 -10.05
CA THR A 99 -13.83 -11.03 -10.15
C THR A 99 -13.58 -12.34 -10.90
N TYR A 100 -12.83 -12.30 -12.00
CA TYR A 100 -12.43 -13.52 -12.73
C TYR A 100 -11.58 -14.48 -11.89
N SER A 101 -10.69 -13.95 -11.05
CA SER A 101 -9.88 -14.77 -10.16
C SER A 101 -10.73 -15.42 -9.07
N LEU A 102 -11.67 -14.67 -8.47
CA LEU A 102 -12.60 -15.20 -7.46
C LEU A 102 -13.56 -16.25 -8.03
N LEU A 103 -14.00 -16.07 -9.28
CA LEU A 103 -14.77 -17.07 -10.02
C LEU A 103 -13.98 -18.38 -10.21
N LYS A 104 -12.71 -18.29 -10.62
CA LYS A 104 -11.85 -19.47 -10.81
C LYS A 104 -11.55 -20.22 -9.51
N MET A 105 -11.69 -19.55 -8.37
CA MET A 105 -11.52 -20.15 -7.04
C MET A 105 -12.84 -20.62 -6.43
N ASP A 106 -13.95 -20.59 -7.18
CA ASP A 106 -15.32 -20.88 -6.69
C ASP A 106 -15.75 -20.02 -5.48
N ALA A 107 -15.11 -18.86 -5.28
CA ALA A 107 -15.41 -17.96 -4.15
C ALA A 107 -16.57 -16.99 -4.45
N LEU A 108 -16.82 -16.71 -5.74
CA LEU A 108 -17.95 -15.91 -6.23
C LEU A 108 -18.60 -16.64 -7.41
N CYS A 109 -19.33 -17.72 -7.14
CA CYS A 109 -19.92 -18.58 -8.17
C CYS A 109 -21.44 -18.41 -8.34
N ASP A 110 -22.05 -17.41 -7.69
CA ASP A 110 -23.50 -17.21 -7.72
C ASP A 110 -23.92 -15.98 -8.54
N LEU A 111 -25.11 -16.07 -9.14
CA LEU A 111 -25.73 -14.98 -9.91
C LEU A 111 -27.01 -14.48 -9.24
N SER A 112 -27.30 -13.20 -9.44
CA SER A 112 -28.57 -12.60 -9.06
C SER A 112 -29.04 -11.63 -10.13
N VAL A 113 -30.34 -11.37 -10.17
CA VAL A 113 -30.98 -10.59 -11.23
C VAL A 113 -31.67 -9.38 -10.62
N GLY A 114 -31.37 -8.19 -11.15
CA GLY A 114 -32.12 -6.98 -10.88
C GLY A 114 -33.18 -6.76 -11.96
N TYR A 115 -34.42 -6.58 -11.52
CA TYR A 115 -35.56 -6.48 -12.40
C TYR A 115 -36.58 -5.44 -11.91
N VAL A 116 -37.43 -5.01 -12.84
CA VAL A 116 -38.63 -4.22 -12.56
C VAL A 116 -39.84 -5.12 -12.79
N THR A 117 -40.72 -5.23 -11.80
CA THR A 117 -41.94 -6.02 -11.93
C THR A 117 -42.93 -5.36 -12.87
N ILE A 118 -43.47 -6.12 -13.82
CA ILE A 118 -44.53 -5.67 -14.74
C ILE A 118 -45.87 -6.29 -14.33
N ASP A 119 -45.91 -7.60 -14.10
CA ASP A 119 -47.11 -8.31 -13.67
C ASP A 119 -46.78 -9.40 -12.64
N GLU A 120 -47.55 -9.43 -11.56
CA GLU A 120 -47.36 -10.32 -10.42
C GLU A 120 -48.70 -10.73 -9.79
N LYS A 121 -48.69 -11.88 -9.13
CA LYS A 121 -49.83 -12.40 -8.38
C LYS A 121 -49.41 -12.77 -6.96
N TYR A 122 -49.86 -11.98 -6.01
CA TYR A 122 -49.60 -12.24 -4.60
C TYR A 122 -50.55 -13.30 -4.01
N GLU A 123 -49.99 -14.39 -3.47
CA GLU A 123 -50.73 -15.40 -2.73
C GLU A 123 -50.58 -15.22 -1.21
N ARG A 124 -51.67 -14.79 -0.57
CA ARG A 124 -51.68 -14.45 0.87
C ARG A 124 -51.43 -15.64 1.79
N THR A 125 -51.84 -16.84 1.40
CA THR A 125 -51.74 -18.04 2.26
C THR A 125 -50.30 -18.52 2.41
N SER A 126 -49.53 -18.50 1.32
CA SER A 126 -48.13 -18.90 1.29
C SER A 126 -47.18 -17.73 1.52
N ALA A 127 -47.71 -16.49 1.61
CA ALA A 127 -46.96 -15.23 1.61
C ALA A 127 -45.91 -15.22 0.50
N THR A 128 -46.36 -15.53 -0.73
CA THR A 128 -45.51 -15.70 -1.91
C THR A 128 -46.00 -14.82 -3.03
N ASN A 129 -45.08 -14.14 -3.70
CA ASN A 129 -45.39 -13.32 -4.84
C ASN A 129 -44.98 -14.04 -6.13
N TYR A 130 -45.95 -14.39 -6.96
CA TYR A 130 -45.69 -15.09 -8.22
C TYR A 130 -45.48 -14.07 -9.33
N LEU A 131 -44.25 -13.95 -9.80
CA LEU A 131 -43.86 -13.04 -10.87
C LEU A 131 -44.23 -13.69 -12.21
N THR A 132 -45.10 -13.05 -12.99
CA THR A 132 -45.55 -13.56 -14.29
C THR A 132 -44.92 -12.84 -15.46
N ASN A 133 -44.51 -11.58 -15.25
CA ASN A 133 -43.78 -10.78 -16.22
C ASN A 133 -42.90 -9.75 -15.50
N ILE A 134 -41.62 -9.72 -15.83
CA ILE A 134 -40.65 -8.76 -15.30
C ILE A 134 -39.76 -8.23 -16.42
N HIS A 135 -39.17 -7.06 -16.21
CA HIS A 135 -38.09 -6.56 -17.04
C HIS A 135 -36.75 -6.66 -16.30
N VAL A 136 -35.89 -7.56 -16.74
CA VAL A 136 -34.52 -7.70 -16.27
C VAL A 136 -33.69 -6.56 -16.83
N PHE A 137 -33.03 -5.77 -15.98
CA PHE A 137 -32.16 -4.67 -16.43
C PHE A 137 -30.70 -4.87 -16.03
N GLU A 138 -30.41 -5.71 -15.02
CA GLU A 138 -29.06 -6.07 -14.64
C GLU A 138 -28.96 -7.51 -14.13
N VAL A 139 -27.76 -8.07 -14.29
CA VAL A 139 -27.36 -9.38 -13.78
C VAL A 139 -26.06 -9.16 -13.03
N SER A 140 -26.01 -9.62 -11.80
CA SER A 140 -24.89 -9.41 -10.89
C SER A 140 -24.23 -10.72 -10.51
N ILE A 141 -22.90 -10.72 -10.43
CA ILE A 141 -22.15 -11.73 -9.68
C ILE A 141 -22.20 -11.33 -8.21
N VAL A 142 -22.63 -12.24 -7.34
CA VAL A 142 -22.93 -11.93 -5.94
C VAL A 142 -22.36 -12.97 -5.00
N THR A 143 -22.18 -12.60 -3.72
CA THR A 143 -21.83 -13.57 -2.68
C THR A 143 -23.03 -14.34 -2.17
N PHE A 144 -24.21 -13.72 -2.17
CA PHE A 144 -25.44 -14.33 -1.68
C PHE A 144 -26.58 -14.00 -2.63
N PRO A 145 -27.00 -14.95 -3.49
CA PRO A 145 -28.08 -14.70 -4.41
C PRO A 145 -29.44 -14.71 -3.70
N ALA A 146 -30.38 -13.90 -4.20
CA ALA A 146 -31.76 -13.92 -3.72
C ALA A 146 -32.38 -15.30 -4.01
N ASN A 147 -32.23 -15.78 -5.24
CA ASN A 147 -32.57 -17.15 -5.63
C ASN A 147 -31.37 -18.05 -5.36
N THR A 148 -31.48 -18.94 -4.37
CA THR A 148 -30.35 -19.77 -3.89
C THR A 148 -29.87 -20.83 -4.86
N GLU A 149 -30.58 -21.02 -5.97
CA GLU A 149 -30.25 -22.01 -7.00
C GLU A 149 -29.68 -21.35 -8.26
N SER A 150 -29.34 -20.06 -8.21
CA SER A 150 -28.70 -19.32 -9.29
C SER A 150 -27.18 -19.41 -9.19
N ASN A 151 -26.56 -20.13 -10.13
CA ASN A 151 -25.13 -20.39 -10.11
C ASN A 151 -24.47 -20.26 -11.50
N ILE A 152 -23.17 -20.00 -11.48
CA ILE A 152 -22.29 -20.03 -12.64
C ILE A 152 -21.82 -21.47 -12.81
N THR A 153 -22.08 -22.02 -13.99
CA THR A 153 -21.83 -23.44 -14.28
C THR A 153 -20.46 -23.68 -14.88
N SER A 154 -19.89 -22.67 -15.54
CA SER A 154 -18.62 -22.81 -16.23
C SER A 154 -17.97 -21.45 -16.50
N VAL A 155 -16.64 -21.40 -16.39
CA VAL A 155 -15.81 -20.21 -16.58
C VAL A 155 -14.59 -20.63 -17.42
N LYS A 156 -14.38 -20.03 -18.59
CA LYS A 156 -13.26 -20.43 -19.47
C LYS A 156 -11.93 -19.86 -18.98
N SER A 157 -10.92 -20.73 -18.91
CA SER A 157 -9.51 -20.40 -18.71
C SER A 157 -8.68 -20.89 -19.89
N LEU A 158 -7.57 -20.21 -20.19
CA LEU A 158 -6.55 -20.71 -21.12
C LEU A 158 -6.13 -22.12 -20.70
N SER A 159 -6.22 -23.08 -21.60
CA SER A 159 -5.63 -24.41 -21.38
C SER A 159 -4.12 -24.34 -21.56
N LEU A 160 -3.38 -25.19 -20.84
CA LEU A 160 -1.91 -25.30 -20.92
C LEU A 160 -1.41 -25.45 -22.37
N GLU A 161 -2.18 -26.13 -23.23
CA GLU A 161 -1.88 -26.30 -24.66
C GLU A 161 -1.96 -24.99 -25.47
N GLU A 162 -2.83 -24.05 -25.10
CA GLU A 162 -2.94 -22.73 -25.77
C GLU A 162 -1.79 -21.81 -25.34
N VAL A 163 -1.32 -21.96 -24.09
CA VAL A 163 -0.14 -21.25 -23.59
C VAL A 163 1.12 -21.75 -24.28
N GLU A 164 1.26 -23.06 -24.50
CA GLU A 164 2.37 -23.65 -25.27
C GLU A 164 2.35 -23.19 -26.74
N ASN A 165 1.19 -23.17 -27.40
CA ASN A 165 1.08 -22.66 -28.78
C ASN A 165 1.41 -21.16 -28.88
N THR A 166 1.04 -20.36 -27.88
CA THR A 166 1.39 -18.92 -27.84
C THR A 166 2.90 -18.72 -27.62
N ILE A 167 3.54 -19.58 -26.82
CA ILE A 167 4.99 -19.58 -26.62
C ILE A 167 5.73 -20.04 -27.88
N GLU A 168 5.19 -21.02 -28.63
CA GLU A 168 5.73 -21.44 -29.93
C GLU A 168 5.59 -20.35 -31.00
N GLU A 169 4.45 -19.66 -31.09
CA GLU A 169 4.27 -18.53 -32.03
C GLU A 169 5.23 -17.37 -31.71
N VAL A 170 5.41 -17.03 -30.43
CA VAL A 170 6.39 -15.99 -30.01
C VAL A 170 7.82 -16.42 -30.32
N ASN A 171 8.15 -17.71 -30.19
CA ASN A 171 9.47 -18.23 -30.58
C ASN A 171 9.67 -18.23 -32.11
N THR A 172 8.64 -18.47 -32.92
CA THR A 172 8.78 -18.40 -34.39
C THR A 172 9.00 -16.97 -34.91
N VAL A 173 8.41 -15.97 -34.26
CA VAL A 173 8.65 -14.54 -34.59
C VAL A 173 10.05 -14.09 -34.17
N ALA A 174 10.62 -14.69 -33.12
CA ALA A 174 11.98 -14.40 -32.65
C ALA A 174 13.09 -15.05 -33.49
N ILE A 175 12.78 -15.96 -34.43
CA ILE A 175 13.77 -16.73 -35.21
C ILE A 175 13.98 -16.16 -36.63
N GLU A 176 13.24 -15.13 -37.08
CA GLU A 176 13.49 -14.51 -38.40
C GLU A 176 14.69 -13.54 -38.44
N GLU A 177 15.27 -13.17 -37.30
CA GLU A 177 16.52 -12.40 -37.22
C GLU A 177 17.60 -13.15 -36.44
N GLU A 178 18.25 -14.14 -37.07
CA GLU A 178 19.71 -14.41 -36.98
C GLU A 178 20.05 -15.74 -37.70
N GLN A 179 21.00 -15.69 -38.64
CA GLN A 179 21.54 -16.88 -39.32
C GLN A 179 22.60 -17.57 -38.44
N PRO A 180 22.61 -18.91 -38.28
CA PRO A 180 23.54 -19.61 -37.40
C PRO A 180 24.88 -19.96 -38.07
N ILE A 181 25.99 -19.78 -37.34
CA ILE A 181 27.30 -20.41 -37.64
C ILE A 181 27.39 -21.69 -36.80
N GLN A 182 27.60 -22.83 -37.47
CA GLN A 182 27.81 -24.14 -36.87
C GLN A 182 29.29 -24.37 -36.55
N THR A 183 29.62 -24.82 -35.34
CA THR A 183 30.80 -25.69 -35.08
C THR A 183 30.58 -26.58 -33.85
N GLU A 184 30.82 -27.88 -34.06
CA GLU A 184 30.77 -29.03 -33.14
C GLU A 184 31.93 -29.04 -32.10
N PRO A 185 31.85 -29.85 -31.02
CA PRO A 185 32.64 -29.71 -29.79
C PRO A 185 33.93 -30.57 -29.79
N SER A 186 34.93 -30.24 -30.63
CA SER A 186 36.20 -30.99 -30.66
C SER A 186 37.48 -30.20 -30.34
N ASP A 187 37.41 -28.88 -30.10
CA ASP A 187 38.63 -28.05 -30.02
C ASP A 187 38.93 -27.49 -28.61
N LEU A 188 38.32 -28.04 -27.56
CA LEU A 188 38.44 -27.54 -26.17
C LEU A 188 39.41 -28.32 -25.27
N GLU A 189 40.06 -29.39 -25.76
CA GLU A 189 40.94 -30.22 -24.91
C GLU A 189 42.46 -29.95 -25.08
N GLU A 190 42.89 -29.07 -25.99
CA GLU A 190 44.32 -28.75 -26.19
C GLU A 190 44.78 -27.42 -25.56
N THR A 191 43.86 -26.63 -25.00
CA THR A 191 44.18 -25.30 -24.41
C THR A 191 44.20 -25.28 -22.88
N ILE A 192 43.86 -26.39 -22.20
CA ILE A 192 43.81 -26.47 -20.73
C ILE A 192 45.10 -27.08 -20.13
N THR A 193 46.01 -27.64 -20.95
CA THR A 193 47.24 -28.30 -20.48
C THR A 193 48.53 -27.48 -20.61
N ALA A 194 48.46 -26.19 -20.99
CA ALA A 194 49.65 -25.33 -21.09
C ALA A 194 49.79 -24.28 -19.98
N ASN A 195 48.74 -23.99 -19.20
CA ASN A 195 48.74 -22.90 -18.21
C ASN A 195 48.73 -23.36 -16.73
N ALA A 196 48.94 -24.65 -16.46
CA ALA A 196 48.89 -25.20 -15.10
C ALA A 196 50.25 -25.58 -14.50
N GLU A 197 51.38 -25.35 -15.19
CA GLU A 197 52.72 -25.73 -14.71
C GLU A 197 53.69 -24.55 -14.45
N GLU A 198 53.27 -23.28 -14.56
CA GLU A 198 54.17 -22.13 -14.39
C GLU A 198 53.91 -21.26 -13.13
N GLU A 199 53.00 -21.63 -12.22
CA GLU A 199 52.62 -20.75 -11.10
C GLU A 199 52.64 -21.41 -9.71
N LEU A 200 53.48 -22.43 -9.51
CA LEU A 200 53.66 -23.08 -8.19
C LEU A 200 55.12 -23.36 -7.82
N THR A 201 56.07 -22.50 -8.19
CA THR A 201 57.39 -22.46 -7.53
C THR A 201 58.02 -21.08 -7.65
N GLU A 202 57.87 -20.24 -6.62
CA GLU A 202 58.90 -19.32 -6.08
C GLU A 202 58.24 -18.24 -5.20
N SER A 203 57.74 -18.67 -4.03
CA SER A 203 57.53 -17.77 -2.89
C SER A 203 58.51 -18.19 -1.79
N SER A 204 59.76 -17.73 -1.86
CA SER A 204 60.56 -17.47 -0.65
C SER A 204 61.82 -16.65 -0.94
N LYS A 205 61.83 -15.40 -0.42
CA LYS A 205 62.95 -14.60 0.15
C LYS A 205 63.10 -13.18 -0.45
N GLU A 206 62.90 -12.18 0.41
CA GLU A 206 63.47 -10.81 0.31
C GLU A 206 65.00 -10.83 0.61
N PRO A 207 65.71 -9.69 0.65
CA PRO A 207 65.89 -8.61 -0.35
C PRO A 207 67.40 -8.33 -0.61
N ASP A 208 67.73 -7.56 -1.66
CA ASP A 208 68.77 -6.50 -1.69
C ASP A 208 69.43 -6.30 -3.07
N GLU A 209 69.31 -5.04 -3.53
CA GLU A 209 70.21 -4.22 -4.36
C GLU A 209 70.74 -4.68 -5.74
N VAL A 210 70.91 -3.62 -6.57
CA VAL A 210 71.67 -3.50 -7.82
C VAL A 210 70.89 -3.93 -9.07
N ALA A 211 70.09 -3.05 -9.66
CA ALA A 211 70.51 -1.97 -10.58
C ALA A 211 71.20 -2.48 -11.86
N GLU A 212 70.79 -1.87 -12.98
CA GLU A 212 71.37 -1.99 -14.32
C GLU A 212 70.99 -3.23 -15.14
N GLN A 213 69.75 -3.24 -15.63
CA GLN A 213 69.45 -3.35 -17.07
C GLN A 213 67.94 -3.50 -17.22
N ASN A 214 67.24 -2.40 -17.44
CA ASN A 214 66.04 -2.31 -18.29
C ASN A 214 65.63 -0.83 -18.40
N ASN A 215 66.60 -0.04 -18.88
CA ASN A 215 66.42 1.35 -19.24
C ASN A 215 66.32 1.43 -20.76
N GLN A 216 65.12 1.23 -21.30
CA GLN A 216 64.62 1.73 -22.58
C GLN A 216 63.22 1.17 -22.81
N ASN A 217 62.18 1.88 -22.31
CA ASN A 217 60.85 2.00 -22.95
C ASN A 217 59.75 2.70 -22.13
N ASN A 218 60.03 3.34 -20.97
CA ASN A 218 58.96 3.96 -20.14
C ASN A 218 59.09 5.47 -19.84
N LEU A 219 59.83 6.24 -20.65
CA LEU A 219 60.15 7.64 -20.32
C LEU A 219 59.13 8.75 -20.67
N PRO A 220 58.04 8.60 -21.47
CA PRO A 220 57.13 9.74 -21.67
C PRO A 220 55.89 9.76 -20.74
N GLN A 221 55.57 8.69 -20.00
CA GLN A 221 54.32 8.64 -19.20
C GLN A 221 54.45 9.16 -17.76
N SER A 222 55.62 9.12 -17.14
CA SER A 222 55.79 9.55 -15.74
C SER A 222 55.86 11.08 -15.57
N GLU A 223 56.48 11.80 -16.53
CA GLU A 223 56.51 13.26 -16.52
C GLU A 223 55.11 13.87 -16.78
N GLU A 224 54.31 13.24 -17.64
CA GLU A 224 52.96 13.70 -17.96
C GLU A 224 51.98 13.49 -16.79
N ILE A 225 52.14 12.39 -16.04
CA ILE A 225 51.40 12.13 -14.80
C ILE A 225 51.81 13.13 -13.70
N ASN A 226 53.10 13.38 -13.51
CA ASN A 226 53.58 14.32 -12.50
C ASN A 226 53.14 15.77 -12.79
N ASN A 227 53.14 16.18 -14.07
CA ASN A 227 52.65 17.49 -14.47
C ASN A 227 51.14 17.63 -14.27
N LYS A 228 50.35 16.58 -14.53
CA LYS A 228 48.91 16.57 -14.23
C LYS A 228 48.64 16.63 -12.73
N VAL A 229 49.37 15.87 -11.92
CA VAL A 229 49.24 15.87 -10.45
C VAL A 229 49.57 17.25 -9.88
N ASN A 230 50.67 17.88 -10.31
CA ASN A 230 51.05 19.21 -9.85
C ASN A 230 50.05 20.30 -10.27
N ASN A 231 49.49 20.20 -11.48
CA ASN A 231 48.43 21.12 -11.92
C ASN A 231 47.15 20.94 -11.10
N THR A 232 46.75 19.69 -10.81
CA THR A 232 45.59 19.44 -9.95
C THR A 232 45.80 19.92 -8.52
N MET A 233 47.00 19.78 -7.98
CA MET A 233 47.34 20.25 -6.63
C MET A 233 47.24 21.77 -6.53
N ASN A 234 47.79 22.50 -7.51
CA ASN A 234 47.69 23.96 -7.58
C ASN A 234 46.24 24.45 -7.71
N THR A 235 45.40 23.74 -8.49
CA THR A 235 43.97 24.08 -8.59
C THR A 235 43.21 23.83 -7.27
N LEU A 236 43.55 22.76 -6.55
CA LEU A 236 42.95 22.45 -5.24
C LEU A 236 43.36 23.46 -4.17
N GLU A 237 44.62 23.90 -4.15
CA GLU A 237 45.09 24.95 -3.25
C GLU A 237 44.40 26.29 -3.51
N THR A 238 44.13 26.61 -4.78
CA THR A 238 43.39 27.81 -5.18
C THR A 238 41.92 27.72 -4.73
N GLN A 239 41.30 26.54 -4.81
CA GLN A 239 39.93 26.32 -4.32
C GLN A 239 39.85 26.35 -2.79
N LEU A 240 40.85 25.82 -2.09
CA LEU A 240 40.91 25.82 -0.63
C LEU A 240 41.07 27.23 -0.08
N THR A 241 41.90 28.06 -0.71
CA THR A 241 42.06 29.47 -0.36
C THR A 241 40.78 30.29 -0.62
N ALA A 242 40.06 29.99 -1.71
CA ALA A 242 38.75 30.61 -1.97
C ALA A 242 37.65 30.17 -0.98
N GLN A 243 37.67 28.92 -0.53
CA GLN A 243 36.75 28.46 0.52
C GLN A 243 37.08 29.08 1.88
N ALA A 244 38.36 29.28 2.19
CA ALA A 244 38.79 29.94 3.42
C ALA A 244 38.32 31.41 3.50
N SER A 245 38.32 32.15 2.38
CA SER A 245 37.78 33.52 2.35
C SER A 245 36.26 33.54 2.54
N LEU A 246 35.52 32.61 1.94
CA LEU A 246 34.07 32.50 2.11
C LEU A 246 33.68 32.20 3.57
N ILE A 247 34.47 31.35 4.25
CA ILE A 247 34.26 31.03 5.66
C ILE A 247 34.53 32.26 6.54
N ALA A 248 35.55 33.07 6.21
CA ALA A 248 35.81 34.32 6.91
C ALA A 248 34.66 35.32 6.74
N ASP A 249 34.14 35.49 5.52
CA ASP A 249 32.99 36.36 5.24
C ASP A 249 31.72 35.91 5.99
N LEU A 250 31.50 34.59 6.08
CA LEU A 250 30.39 34.03 6.86
C LEU A 250 30.58 34.20 8.37
N GLN A 251 31.82 34.13 8.87
CA GLN A 251 32.13 34.38 10.28
C GLN A 251 31.90 35.86 10.64
N ASP A 252 32.26 36.80 9.75
CA ASP A 252 31.97 38.22 9.91
C ASP A 252 30.46 38.51 9.84
N ALA A 253 29.73 37.84 8.94
CA ALA A 253 28.26 37.94 8.88
C ALA A 253 27.60 37.40 10.17
N VAL A 254 28.09 36.29 10.73
CA VAL A 254 27.60 35.73 11.99
C VAL A 254 27.99 36.59 13.19
N ALA A 255 29.16 37.22 13.18
CA ALA A 255 29.58 38.18 14.20
C ALA A 255 28.68 39.43 14.19
N SER A 256 28.33 39.92 12.99
CA SER A 256 27.40 41.05 12.83
C SER A 256 25.97 40.75 13.32
N MET A 257 25.53 39.49 13.22
CA MET A 257 24.26 39.03 13.79
C MET A 257 24.31 38.84 15.31
N LYS A 258 25.48 38.52 15.89
CA LYS A 258 25.65 38.34 17.35
C LYS A 258 25.76 39.64 18.14
N SER A 259 26.12 40.76 17.51
CA SER A 259 26.30 42.05 18.19
C SER A 259 25.02 42.90 18.34
N ALA A 260 23.88 42.45 17.83
CA ALA A 260 22.59 43.08 18.10
C ALA A 260 21.95 42.43 19.36
N PRO A 261 21.82 43.14 20.49
CA PRO A 261 21.18 42.58 21.68
C PRO A 261 19.67 42.48 21.42
N VAL A 262 19.14 41.26 21.43
CA VAL A 262 17.70 41.02 21.48
C VAL A 262 17.23 41.26 22.92
N GLU A 263 16.83 42.50 23.22
CA GLU A 263 15.97 42.77 24.37
C GLU A 263 14.57 42.22 24.07
N VAL A 264 14.19 41.12 24.73
CA VAL A 264 12.79 40.68 24.79
C VAL A 264 12.06 41.61 25.77
N LYS A 265 11.50 42.72 25.27
CA LYS A 265 10.45 43.47 25.97
C LYS A 265 9.10 42.98 25.47
N ALA A 266 8.45 42.16 26.30
CA ALA A 266 7.02 41.93 26.22
C ALA A 266 6.29 43.24 26.53
N ALA A 267 5.75 43.89 25.51
CA ALA A 267 4.79 44.98 25.65
C ALA A 267 3.67 44.78 24.61
N PRO A 268 2.39 44.97 24.96
CA PRO A 268 1.28 44.77 24.05
C PRO A 268 1.37 45.85 22.96
N VAL A 269 1.61 45.44 21.72
CA VAL A 269 1.69 46.38 20.61
C VAL A 269 0.26 46.77 20.23
N ASP A 270 -0.15 47.98 20.61
CA ASP A 270 -1.40 48.57 20.17
C ASP A 270 -1.29 48.94 18.68
N TYR A 271 -1.86 48.09 17.83
CA TYR A 271 -1.89 48.26 16.37
C TYR A 271 -2.52 49.60 15.93
N LYS A 272 -3.29 50.25 16.82
CA LYS A 272 -3.93 51.54 16.55
C LYS A 272 -2.93 52.69 16.49
N ALA A 273 -1.93 52.72 17.37
CA ALA A 273 -0.97 53.83 17.45
C ALA A 273 -0.02 53.87 16.24
N LYS A 274 0.45 52.70 15.78
CA LYS A 274 1.30 52.59 14.58
C LYS A 274 0.54 52.95 13.30
N PHE A 275 -0.75 52.63 13.22
CA PHE A 275 -1.60 53.04 12.10
C PHE A 275 -1.75 54.57 12.02
N TYR A 276 -1.93 55.24 13.16
CA TYR A 276 -2.07 56.70 13.19
C TYR A 276 -0.77 57.45 12.86
N ASP A 277 0.39 56.92 13.22
CA ASP A 277 1.68 57.53 12.85
C ASP A 277 2.00 57.37 11.35
N GLU A 278 1.65 56.23 10.75
CA GLU A 278 1.81 56.00 9.31
C GLU A 278 0.88 56.89 8.47
N VAL A 279 -0.37 57.06 8.92
CA VAL A 279 -1.37 57.94 8.27
C VAL A 279 -0.98 59.42 8.36
N LYS A 280 -0.29 59.83 9.43
CA LYS A 280 0.12 61.23 9.64
C LYS A 280 1.35 61.63 8.83
N ASN A 281 2.20 60.66 8.47
CA ASN A 281 3.42 60.89 7.68
C ASN A 281 3.21 60.71 6.17
N PHE A 282 2.02 60.33 5.72
CA PHE A 282 1.70 60.15 4.31
C PHE A 282 1.32 61.49 3.65
N LYS A 283 2.23 62.07 2.86
CA LYS A 283 1.99 63.28 2.04
C LYS A 283 1.48 62.91 0.65
N GLY A 284 0.24 62.46 0.56
CA GLY A 284 -0.50 62.30 -0.69
C GLY A 284 -1.98 62.56 -0.45
N ASP A 285 -2.59 63.41 -1.28
CA ASP A 285 -3.97 63.89 -1.09
C ASP A 285 -4.98 62.74 -0.99
N MET A 286 -5.53 62.54 0.20
CA MET A 286 -6.73 61.73 0.42
C MET A 286 -7.90 62.65 0.78
N GLU A 287 -8.61 63.12 -0.24
CA GLU A 287 -9.95 63.67 -0.12
C GLU A 287 -10.91 62.51 0.21
N LEU A 288 -10.95 62.09 1.49
CA LEU A 288 -11.65 60.89 1.95
C LEU A 288 -13.15 61.07 2.21
N VAL A 289 -13.74 62.26 1.96
CA VAL A 289 -15.20 62.44 2.06
C VAL A 289 -15.67 63.52 1.09
N LYS A 290 -16.45 63.12 0.08
CA LYS A 290 -17.38 64.01 -0.62
C LYS A 290 -18.72 63.27 -0.76
N ASN A 291 -19.76 63.79 -0.08
CA ASN A 291 -21.13 63.29 -0.06
C ASN A 291 -21.39 61.91 0.58
N GLY A 292 -20.73 61.59 1.70
CA GLY A 292 -21.28 60.62 2.68
C GLY A 292 -21.22 59.13 2.33
N GLN A 293 -20.39 58.69 1.39
CA GLN A 293 -20.10 57.27 1.19
C GLN A 293 -18.60 56.98 1.34
N ILE A 294 -18.27 55.99 2.17
CA ILE A 294 -16.91 55.48 2.38
C ILE A 294 -16.57 54.61 1.17
N LYS A 295 -15.50 54.97 0.42
CA LYS A 295 -14.95 54.09 -0.61
C LYS A 295 -14.38 52.83 0.06
N SER A 296 -15.06 51.69 -0.08
CA SER A 296 -14.41 50.39 0.06
C SER A 296 -13.38 50.28 -1.06
N ALA A 297 -12.11 50.16 -0.68
CA ALA A 297 -11.00 50.04 -1.61
C ALA A 297 -11.10 48.71 -2.37
N SER A 298 -11.70 48.73 -3.56
CA SER A 298 -11.52 47.70 -4.57
C SER A 298 -10.21 47.98 -5.30
N PHE A 299 -9.25 47.07 -5.12
CA PHE A 299 -8.08 46.92 -5.98
C PHE A 299 -8.57 46.59 -7.39
N ASN A 300 -8.74 47.60 -8.23
CA ASN A 300 -8.66 47.52 -9.68
C ASN A 300 -8.51 48.94 -10.23
N THR A 301 -7.34 49.24 -10.79
CA THR A 301 -7.11 50.47 -11.56
C THR A 301 -7.83 50.36 -12.91
N VAL A 302 -9.15 50.50 -12.91
CA VAL A 302 -9.94 50.78 -14.10
C VAL A 302 -10.82 51.97 -13.76
N GLU A 303 -10.88 52.96 -14.66
CA GLU A 303 -11.58 54.22 -14.45
C GLU A 303 -13.00 54.03 -13.88
N ALA A 304 -13.32 54.82 -12.85
CA ALA A 304 -14.60 54.77 -12.16
C ALA A 304 -15.77 54.99 -13.13
N GLY A 305 -16.73 54.05 -13.15
CA GLY A 305 -17.95 54.14 -13.98
C GLY A 305 -18.01 53.21 -15.20
N SER A 306 -17.08 52.27 -15.35
CA SER A 306 -17.15 51.24 -16.40
C SER A 306 -18.05 50.07 -15.97
N ALA A 307 -18.83 49.52 -16.91
CA ALA A 307 -19.68 48.33 -16.72
C ALA A 307 -18.92 47.06 -16.23
N THR A 308 -17.59 47.11 -16.19
CA THR A 308 -16.71 46.05 -15.65
C THR A 308 -16.50 46.11 -14.14
N GLU A 309 -16.91 47.17 -13.43
CA GLU A 309 -16.90 47.23 -11.95
C GLU A 309 -17.94 46.30 -11.30
N GLY A 310 -18.97 45.90 -12.05
CA GLY A 310 -20.01 44.98 -11.59
C GLY A 310 -19.68 43.48 -11.76
N VAL A 311 -18.47 43.15 -12.24
CA VAL A 311 -18.05 41.75 -12.35
C VAL A 311 -17.69 41.26 -10.94
N LEU A 312 -18.66 40.63 -10.29
CA LEU A 312 -18.46 39.87 -9.06
C LEU A 312 -17.36 38.84 -9.33
N THR A 313 -16.25 38.94 -8.60
CA THR A 313 -15.21 37.92 -8.66
C THR A 313 -15.76 36.63 -8.07
N GLU A 314 -15.79 35.57 -8.86
CA GLU A 314 -16.19 34.24 -8.38
C GLU A 314 -15.08 33.69 -7.50
N VAL A 315 -15.36 33.53 -6.21
CA VAL A 315 -14.46 32.89 -5.25
C VAL A 315 -14.79 31.40 -5.20
N ASN A 316 -13.77 30.56 -5.38
CA ASN A 316 -13.93 29.11 -5.28
C ASN A 316 -14.39 28.72 -3.87
N ARG A 317 -15.41 27.86 -3.78
CA ARG A 317 -15.97 27.36 -2.52
C ARG A 317 -15.15 26.24 -1.89
N THR A 318 -14.25 25.61 -2.66
CA THR A 318 -13.41 24.50 -2.19
C THR A 318 -12.02 24.98 -1.81
N ILE A 319 -11.58 24.62 -0.60
CA ILE A 319 -10.21 24.85 -0.14
C ILE A 319 -9.34 23.67 -0.60
N VAL A 320 -8.27 23.96 -1.34
CA VAL A 320 -7.25 22.96 -1.70
C VAL A 320 -6.47 22.59 -0.45
N GLN A 321 -6.47 21.29 -0.11
CA GLN A 321 -5.72 20.76 1.04
C GLN A 321 -4.42 20.11 0.57
N SER A 322 -3.35 20.23 1.38
CA SER A 322 -2.13 19.47 1.13
C SER A 322 -2.37 17.97 1.34
N VAL A 323 -1.71 17.15 0.51
CA VAL A 323 -1.69 15.71 0.73
C VAL A 323 -0.81 15.44 1.94
N VAL A 324 -1.35 14.69 2.90
CA VAL A 324 -0.61 14.22 4.08
C VAL A 324 -0.21 12.78 3.81
N GLU A 325 1.03 12.42 4.11
CA GLU A 325 1.50 11.04 3.98
C GLU A 325 0.81 10.14 5.00
N GLU A 326 0.29 9.01 4.54
CA GLU A 326 -0.30 7.95 5.36
C GLU A 326 0.68 6.77 5.45
N SER A 327 0.62 6.05 6.58
CA SER A 327 1.37 4.80 6.73
C SER A 327 0.73 3.66 5.94
N ALA A 328 1.56 2.96 5.16
CA ALA A 328 1.18 1.71 4.52
C ALA A 328 1.26 0.53 5.50
N LEU A 329 2.18 0.58 6.48
CA LEU A 329 2.38 -0.48 7.48
C LEU A 329 1.15 -0.69 8.36
N VAL A 330 0.49 0.39 8.79
CA VAL A 330 -0.71 0.29 9.65
C VAL A 330 -1.85 -0.49 8.96
N ARG A 331 -1.89 -0.50 7.63
CA ARG A 331 -2.89 -1.27 6.86
C ARG A 331 -2.62 -2.77 6.87
N LEU A 332 -1.36 -3.19 7.10
CA LEU A 332 -0.95 -4.59 7.13
C LEU A 332 -1.15 -5.25 8.50
N PHE A 333 -1.36 -4.47 9.56
CA PHE A 333 -1.62 -5.00 10.90
C PHE A 333 -3.00 -5.66 10.97
N GLY A 334 -3.08 -6.74 11.74
CA GLY A 334 -4.35 -7.40 11.98
C GLY A 334 -5.19 -6.56 12.94
N ARG A 335 -6.52 -6.71 12.88
CA ARG A 335 -7.45 -6.02 13.78
C ARG A 335 -8.07 -6.99 14.77
N GLU A 336 -8.22 -6.55 16.01
CA GLU A 336 -8.99 -7.24 17.05
C GLU A 336 -9.89 -6.22 17.77
N VAL A 337 -11.03 -6.68 18.27
CA VAL A 337 -11.96 -5.84 19.04
C VAL A 337 -11.91 -6.25 20.50
N ALA A 338 -11.75 -5.29 21.40
CA ALA A 338 -11.80 -5.51 22.84
C ALA A 338 -12.93 -4.72 23.50
N SER A 339 -13.48 -5.30 24.57
CA SER A 339 -14.53 -4.65 25.38
C SER A 339 -13.95 -3.70 26.44
N SER A 340 -12.70 -3.92 26.89
CA SER A 340 -12.08 -3.12 27.95
C SER A 340 -10.62 -2.74 27.65
N PRO A 341 -10.10 -1.65 28.24
CA PRO A 341 -8.69 -1.27 28.13
C PRO A 341 -7.71 -2.22 28.83
N ARG A 342 -8.19 -3.17 29.64
CA ARG A 342 -7.36 -4.21 30.29
C ARG A 342 -7.47 -5.50 29.51
N TYR A 343 -7.20 -5.43 28.21
CA TYR A 343 -7.22 -6.59 27.34
C TYR A 343 -5.90 -7.36 27.48
N GLU A 344 -6.00 -8.65 27.79
CA GLU A 344 -4.86 -9.54 27.94
C GLU A 344 -5.14 -10.84 27.16
N LYS A 345 -4.12 -11.35 26.46
CA LYS A 345 -4.16 -12.60 25.71
C LYS A 345 -3.12 -13.56 26.26
N ARG A 346 -3.39 -14.87 26.20
CA ARG A 346 -2.40 -15.89 26.57
C ARG A 346 -1.75 -16.44 25.32
N LYS A 347 -0.41 -16.38 25.27
CA LYS A 347 0.38 -17.05 24.24
C LYS A 347 1.03 -18.30 24.84
N GLN A 348 1.01 -19.40 24.09
CA GLN A 348 1.71 -20.61 24.47
C GLN A 348 3.22 -20.41 24.30
N ILE A 349 4.00 -20.77 25.33
CA ILE A 349 5.45 -20.86 25.29
C ILE A 349 5.84 -22.30 25.56
N GLY A 350 6.65 -22.85 24.65
CA GLY A 350 7.03 -24.26 24.66
C GLY A 350 5.92 -25.18 24.14
N SER A 351 6.32 -26.39 23.76
CA SER A 351 5.41 -27.45 23.34
C SER A 351 5.34 -28.54 24.40
N SER A 352 4.33 -29.40 24.31
CA SER A 352 4.41 -30.68 24.98
C SER A 352 5.58 -31.48 24.40
N GLY A 353 6.37 -32.12 25.25
CA GLY A 353 7.37 -33.07 24.77
C GLY A 353 6.69 -34.29 24.14
N ALA A 354 7.34 -34.91 23.16
CA ALA A 354 6.97 -36.21 22.64
C ALA A 354 8.24 -37.08 22.61
N ARG A 355 8.13 -38.34 22.99
CA ARG A 355 9.25 -39.28 22.98
C ARG A 355 8.78 -40.65 22.52
N TRP A 356 9.65 -41.37 21.83
CA TRP A 356 9.43 -42.77 21.52
C TRP A 356 9.66 -43.60 22.78
N GLU A 357 8.67 -44.41 23.16
CA GLU A 357 8.85 -45.45 24.17
C GLU A 357 9.11 -46.78 23.45
N GLY A 358 10.11 -47.54 23.92
CA GLY A 358 10.41 -48.85 23.37
C GLY A 358 9.36 -49.89 23.77
N GLU A 359 9.09 -50.83 22.88
CA GLU A 359 8.21 -51.98 23.15
C GLU A 359 8.94 -52.96 24.08
N ASN A 360 8.38 -53.22 25.28
CA ASN A 360 8.90 -54.07 26.37
C ASN A 360 10.04 -53.49 27.24
N TYR A 361 9.76 -52.44 28.00
CA TYR A 361 10.57 -52.09 29.18
C TYR A 361 9.78 -52.38 30.47
N GLU A 362 10.09 -53.51 31.13
CA GLU A 362 9.49 -53.85 32.42
C GLU A 362 10.03 -52.93 33.55
N GLY A 363 9.12 -52.25 34.26
CA GLY A 363 9.40 -51.71 35.60
C GLY A 363 9.83 -50.24 35.70
N VAL A 364 9.89 -49.47 34.61
CA VAL A 364 10.05 -48.00 34.68
C VAL A 364 9.01 -47.34 33.79
N ASN A 365 8.00 -46.71 34.41
CA ASN A 365 7.20 -45.70 33.73
C ASN A 365 8.17 -44.59 33.31
N GLY A 366 8.39 -44.39 32.01
CA GLY A 366 9.36 -43.39 31.60
C GLY A 366 8.89 -41.97 31.94
N GLU A 367 9.85 -41.05 32.03
CA GLU A 367 9.64 -39.72 32.62
C GLU A 367 8.54 -38.91 31.91
N HIS A 368 7.72 -38.20 32.68
CA HIS A 368 6.67 -37.34 32.15
C HIS A 368 7.25 -36.34 31.13
N THR A 369 6.66 -36.28 29.94
CA THR A 369 6.99 -35.23 28.97
C THR A 369 6.52 -33.88 29.50
N GLY A 370 7.33 -32.83 29.29
CA GLY A 370 6.97 -31.48 29.73
C GLY A 370 5.64 -31.01 29.15
N SER A 371 4.93 -30.14 29.89
CA SER A 371 3.68 -29.51 29.48
C SER A 371 3.90 -28.10 28.95
N PRO A 372 3.07 -27.61 28.02
CA PRO A 372 3.17 -26.24 27.52
C PRO A 372 2.91 -25.22 28.64
N ARG A 373 3.66 -24.11 28.59
CA ARG A 373 3.48 -22.96 29.50
C ARG A 373 2.75 -21.84 28.77
N PHE A 374 2.19 -20.89 29.52
CA PHE A 374 1.52 -19.73 28.94
C PHE A 374 2.16 -18.44 29.47
N THR A 375 2.41 -17.50 28.57
CA THR A 375 2.70 -16.10 28.91
C THR A 375 1.46 -15.24 28.73
N VAL A 376 1.38 -14.13 29.46
CA VAL A 376 0.29 -13.17 29.36
C VAL A 376 0.79 -11.94 28.59
N LEU A 377 0.19 -11.70 27.43
CA LEU A 377 0.42 -10.53 26.60
C LEU A 377 -0.64 -9.49 26.94
N LYS A 378 -0.23 -8.25 27.22
CA LYS A 378 -1.13 -7.17 27.64
C LYS A 378 -1.17 -6.12 26.54
N ALA A 379 -2.37 -5.69 26.17
CA ALA A 379 -2.53 -4.56 25.27
C ALA A 379 -2.27 -3.23 26.01
N LYS A 380 -1.59 -2.29 25.34
CA LYS A 380 -1.44 -0.91 25.82
C LYS A 380 -2.30 0.01 24.98
N PHE A 381 -3.13 0.83 25.63
CA PHE A 381 -4.08 1.73 24.97
C PHE A 381 -3.68 3.19 25.13
N GLY A 382 -3.91 3.97 24.07
CA GLY A 382 -3.82 5.43 24.07
C GLY A 382 -5.16 6.08 23.72
N LYS A 383 -5.39 7.30 24.23
CA LYS A 383 -6.54 8.14 23.85
C LYS A 383 -6.05 9.33 23.01
N ALA A 384 -6.37 9.33 21.72
CA ALA A 384 -6.15 10.49 20.86
C ALA A 384 -7.33 11.46 21.00
N ILE A 385 -7.04 12.74 21.20
CA ILE A 385 -8.04 13.80 21.35
C ILE A 385 -7.72 14.96 20.42
N ALA A 386 -8.75 15.57 19.84
CA ALA A 386 -8.67 16.83 19.12
C ALA A 386 -9.82 17.73 19.59
N LYS A 387 -9.51 18.99 19.88
CA LYS A 387 -10.47 19.98 20.39
C LYS A 387 -10.39 21.31 19.64
N PRO A 388 -10.68 21.35 18.33
CA PRO A 388 -10.75 22.62 17.63
C PRO A 388 -11.99 23.44 18.01
N ILE A 389 -11.92 24.74 17.77
CA ILE A 389 -12.93 25.73 18.14
C ILE A 389 -13.35 26.49 16.87
N ILE A 390 -14.66 26.70 16.68
CA ILE A 390 -15.21 27.53 15.60
C ILE A 390 -16.09 28.63 16.20
N PRO A 391 -15.94 29.91 15.79
CA PRO A 391 -16.88 30.98 16.13
C PRO A 391 -18.28 30.71 15.56
N GLN A 392 -19.33 31.02 16.33
CA GLN A 392 -20.71 30.74 15.92
C GLN A 392 -21.12 31.47 14.62
N GLU A 393 -20.56 32.65 14.36
CA GLU A 393 -20.78 33.43 13.14
C GLU A 393 -20.30 32.68 11.89
N THR A 394 -19.10 32.11 11.95
CA THR A 394 -18.52 31.30 10.86
C THR A 394 -19.27 29.99 10.67
N LEU A 395 -19.82 29.41 11.74
CA LEU A 395 -20.64 28.21 11.63
C LEU A 395 -21.99 28.46 10.94
N SER A 396 -22.51 29.69 11.05
CA SER A 396 -23.75 30.11 10.39
C SER A 396 -23.57 30.66 8.97
N ASP A 397 -22.34 30.65 8.45
CA ASP A 397 -22.05 31.15 7.10
C ASP A 397 -22.63 30.22 6.02
N PRO A 398 -23.54 30.71 5.15
CA PRO A 398 -24.11 29.90 4.08
C PRO A 398 -23.14 29.62 2.92
N PHE A 399 -22.04 30.37 2.80
CA PHE A 399 -21.08 30.23 1.70
C PHE A 399 -20.07 29.11 1.92
N PHE A 400 -19.73 28.80 3.17
CA PHE A 400 -18.68 27.84 3.52
C PHE A 400 -19.08 26.94 4.69
N ASN A 401 -19.07 25.63 4.48
CA ASN A 401 -19.34 24.67 5.55
C ASN A 401 -18.08 24.45 6.41
N ALA A 402 -17.88 25.34 7.39
CA ALA A 402 -16.74 25.32 8.30
C ALA A 402 -16.67 24.06 9.18
N GLU A 403 -17.82 23.49 9.56
CA GLU A 403 -17.88 22.27 10.35
C GLU A 403 -17.38 21.07 9.55
N ALA A 404 -17.89 20.86 8.33
CA ALA A 404 -17.47 19.73 7.50
C ALA A 404 -15.98 19.80 7.16
N PHE A 405 -15.47 21.00 6.85
CA PHE A 405 -14.05 21.23 6.58
C PHE A 405 -13.18 20.88 7.78
N LEU A 406 -13.53 21.41 8.96
CA LEU A 406 -12.78 21.15 10.18
C LEU A 406 -12.83 19.67 10.58
N MET A 407 -13.99 19.02 10.45
CA MET A 407 -14.12 17.59 10.74
C MET A 407 -13.28 16.73 9.81
N ALA A 408 -13.17 17.10 8.54
CA ALA A 408 -12.28 16.42 7.60
C ALA A 408 -10.81 16.57 8.01
N ASP A 409 -10.38 17.77 8.40
CA ASP A 409 -9.00 18.00 8.87
C ASP A 409 -8.70 17.28 10.19
N VAL A 410 -9.61 17.36 11.17
CA VAL A 410 -9.46 16.65 12.45
C VAL A 410 -9.32 15.15 12.26
N ARG A 411 -10.11 14.54 11.37
CA ARG A 411 -9.99 13.10 11.06
C ARG A 411 -8.62 12.78 10.47
N LYS A 412 -8.10 13.62 9.57
CA LYS A 412 -6.76 13.45 9.01
C LYS A 412 -5.66 13.55 10.08
N GLN A 413 -5.73 14.55 10.95
CA GLN A 413 -4.74 14.72 12.03
C GLN A 413 -4.80 13.61 13.07
N ILE A 414 -6.00 13.17 13.47
CA ILE A 414 -6.17 12.02 14.37
C ILE A 414 -5.64 10.75 13.69
N GLY A 415 -5.94 10.53 12.41
CA GLY A 415 -5.44 9.38 11.66
C GLY A 415 -3.90 9.33 11.63
N ARG A 416 -3.26 10.50 11.42
CA ARG A 416 -1.80 10.62 11.48
C ARG A 416 -1.25 10.35 12.88
N LEU A 417 -1.82 10.96 13.91
CA LEU A 417 -1.39 10.77 15.30
C LEU A 417 -1.52 9.30 15.73
N VAL A 418 -2.63 8.66 15.35
CA VAL A 418 -2.86 7.24 15.60
C VAL A 418 -1.83 6.38 14.86
N SER A 419 -1.56 6.68 13.58
CA SER A 419 -0.59 5.94 12.79
C SER A 419 0.82 6.06 13.35
N ASP A 420 1.24 7.27 13.71
CA ASP A 420 2.54 7.51 14.34
C ASP A 420 2.64 6.81 15.71
N GLY A 421 1.58 6.87 16.52
CA GLY A 421 1.53 6.15 17.80
C GLY A 421 1.62 4.63 17.63
N LEU A 422 0.97 4.05 16.62
CA LEU A 422 1.04 2.61 16.36
C LEU A 422 2.41 2.13 15.86
N ILE A 423 3.20 3.01 15.26
CA ILE A 423 4.52 2.68 14.72
C ILE A 423 5.62 3.02 15.73
N ASN A 424 5.65 4.26 16.22
CA ASN A 424 6.74 4.84 17.01
C ASN A 424 6.35 5.15 18.48
N GLY A 425 5.13 4.83 18.91
CA GLY A 425 4.64 5.16 20.25
C GLY A 425 5.44 4.52 21.38
N ALA A 426 5.71 5.27 22.44
CA ALA A 426 6.48 4.79 23.60
C ALA A 426 5.67 3.92 24.60
N GLY A 427 4.36 3.76 24.40
CA GLY A 427 3.49 2.97 25.30
C GLY A 427 3.02 3.69 26.59
N GLU A 428 3.44 4.93 26.84
CA GLU A 428 2.96 5.75 27.97
C GLU A 428 1.83 6.69 27.52
N ASN A 429 0.58 6.42 27.95
CA ASN A 429 -0.62 7.15 27.52
C ASN A 429 -0.89 7.14 25.99
N GLN A 430 -0.10 6.38 25.25
CA GLN A 430 -0.18 6.12 23.82
C GLN A 430 -0.01 4.61 23.60
N PRO A 431 -0.46 4.05 22.47
CA PRO A 431 -0.15 2.67 22.13
C PRO A 431 1.37 2.43 22.13
N GLU A 432 1.76 1.18 22.36
CA GLU A 432 3.14 0.75 22.18
C GLU A 432 3.40 0.53 20.71
N GLY A 433 4.39 1.24 20.18
CA GLY A 433 4.71 1.26 18.77
C GLY A 433 5.33 -0.04 18.32
N PHE A 434 4.98 -0.46 17.11
CA PHE A 434 5.58 -1.60 16.46
C PHE A 434 7.13 -1.52 16.44
N ALA A 435 7.70 -0.37 16.11
CA ALA A 435 9.14 -0.19 16.01
C ALA A 435 9.87 -0.31 17.36
N THR A 436 9.21 0.04 18.47
CA THR A 436 9.82 -0.03 19.81
C THR A 436 9.86 -1.44 20.39
N LEU A 437 9.13 -2.39 19.78
CA LEU A 437 8.99 -3.76 20.25
C LEU A 437 10.12 -4.68 19.76
N PHE A 438 11.14 -4.16 19.07
CA PHE A 438 12.29 -4.92 18.59
C PHE A 438 13.44 -4.87 19.59
N THR A 439 14.04 -6.02 19.87
CA THR A 439 15.15 -6.10 20.82
C THR A 439 16.16 -7.18 20.43
N THR A 440 17.43 -6.98 20.83
CA THR A 440 18.49 -7.97 20.74
C THR A 440 18.56 -8.88 21.98
N ASP A 441 17.77 -8.58 23.02
CA ASP A 441 17.71 -9.34 24.26
C ASP A 441 16.90 -10.64 24.08
N ALA A 442 17.61 -11.77 24.02
CA ALA A 442 17.03 -13.09 23.83
C ALA A 442 15.97 -13.43 24.91
N ALA A 443 16.13 -12.97 26.15
CA ALA A 443 15.19 -13.29 27.23
C ALA A 443 13.80 -12.68 26.99
N LYS A 444 13.75 -11.48 26.40
CA LYS A 444 12.49 -10.80 26.05
C LYS A 444 11.79 -11.43 24.85
N VAL A 445 12.59 -11.93 23.91
CA VAL A 445 12.10 -12.67 22.74
C VAL A 445 11.56 -14.04 23.17
N GLU A 446 12.27 -14.77 24.03
CA GLU A 446 11.78 -16.05 24.58
C GLU A 446 10.52 -15.88 25.45
N ALA A 447 10.40 -14.75 26.16
CA ALA A 447 9.20 -14.41 26.93
C ALA A 447 7.97 -14.08 26.05
N GLY A 448 8.13 -13.98 24.74
CA GLY A 448 7.05 -13.71 23.79
C GLY A 448 6.58 -12.25 23.74
N THR A 449 7.30 -11.33 24.38
CA THR A 449 6.86 -9.93 24.55
C THR A 449 7.41 -8.97 23.50
N HIS A 450 8.56 -9.29 22.93
CA HIS A 450 9.27 -8.45 21.95
C HIS A 450 9.66 -9.28 20.72
N PHE A 451 9.78 -8.61 19.58
CA PHE A 451 10.26 -9.17 18.32
C PHE A 451 11.79 -9.23 18.31
N LYS A 452 12.33 -10.17 17.51
CA LYS A 452 13.77 -10.30 17.35
C LYS A 452 14.33 -9.18 16.47
N GLN A 453 15.37 -8.52 16.96
CA GLN A 453 16.18 -7.58 16.18
C GLN A 453 17.51 -8.22 15.78
N LEU A 454 17.83 -8.17 14.49
CA LEU A 454 19.14 -8.57 13.97
C LEU A 454 20.21 -7.49 14.23
N PRO A 455 21.50 -7.86 14.21
CA PRO A 455 22.58 -6.89 14.31
C PRO A 455 22.46 -5.79 13.25
N ALA A 456 22.74 -4.56 13.64
CA ALA A 456 22.70 -3.43 12.72
C ALA A 456 23.77 -3.58 11.63
N VAL A 457 23.40 -3.27 10.38
CA VAL A 457 24.33 -3.31 9.24
C VAL A 457 24.78 -1.90 8.91
N SER A 458 26.10 -1.74 8.69
CA SER A 458 26.73 -0.48 8.34
C SER A 458 27.53 -0.57 7.04
N GLY A 459 27.41 0.47 6.21
CA GLY A 459 28.39 0.87 5.19
C GLY A 459 28.54 0.03 3.92
N ASP A 460 28.44 -1.29 3.98
CA ASP A 460 28.71 -2.16 2.83
C ASP A 460 27.42 -2.68 2.15
N ASP A 461 27.40 -2.64 0.83
CA ASP A 461 26.26 -3.07 -0.01
C ASP A 461 26.20 -4.61 -0.07
N ALA A 462 27.35 -5.30 -0.03
CA ALA A 462 27.38 -6.76 0.03
C ALA A 462 26.92 -7.28 1.41
N ALA A 463 27.36 -6.65 2.50
CA ALA A 463 26.86 -6.96 3.84
C ALA A 463 25.35 -6.69 3.99
N LEU A 464 24.83 -5.61 3.41
CA LEU A 464 23.40 -5.32 3.39
C LEU A 464 22.62 -6.41 2.64
N LEU A 465 23.13 -6.84 1.48
CA LEU A 465 22.51 -7.89 0.70
C LEU A 465 22.45 -9.22 1.47
N ALA A 466 23.58 -9.63 2.06
CA ALA A 466 23.66 -10.85 2.85
C ALA A 466 22.73 -10.80 4.07
N ALA A 467 22.62 -9.64 4.73
CA ALA A 467 21.70 -9.47 5.85
C ALA A 467 20.23 -9.53 5.43
N LEU A 468 19.85 -8.94 4.28
CA LEU A 468 18.49 -9.00 3.75
C LEU A 468 18.08 -10.43 3.37
N GLN A 469 19.00 -11.22 2.80
CA GLN A 469 18.79 -12.66 2.56
C GLN A 469 18.71 -13.43 3.88
N GLY A 470 19.58 -13.12 4.84
CA GLY A 470 19.61 -13.71 6.17
C GLY A 470 18.28 -13.56 6.94
N MET A 471 17.56 -12.46 6.74
CA MET A 471 16.23 -12.25 7.36
C MET A 471 15.22 -13.35 6.99
N GLN A 472 15.32 -13.95 5.80
CA GLN A 472 14.38 -14.99 5.36
C GLN A 472 14.56 -16.29 6.13
N PHE A 473 15.81 -16.61 6.49
CA PHE A 473 16.14 -17.82 7.23
C PHE A 473 15.84 -17.71 8.73
N GLU A 474 15.60 -16.50 9.22
CA GLU A 474 15.24 -16.28 10.62
C GLU A 474 13.75 -16.55 10.89
N LEU A 475 12.88 -16.41 9.90
CA LEU A 475 11.46 -16.73 10.06
C LEU A 475 11.20 -18.22 9.94
N LYS A 476 10.28 -18.73 10.75
CA LYS A 476 9.77 -20.10 10.61
C LYS A 476 9.01 -20.23 9.30
N THR A 477 9.10 -21.41 8.67
CA THR A 477 8.50 -21.70 7.37
C THR A 477 6.99 -21.43 7.31
N GLY A 478 6.28 -21.58 8.42
CA GLY A 478 4.84 -21.27 8.52
C GLY A 478 4.49 -19.80 8.33
N TYR A 479 5.42 -18.86 8.56
CA TYR A 479 5.19 -17.42 8.38
C TYR A 479 5.73 -16.88 7.07
N LEU A 480 6.44 -17.70 6.27
CA LEU A 480 6.96 -17.28 4.97
C LEU A 480 5.85 -17.07 3.95
N SER A 481 4.74 -17.83 4.06
CA SER A 481 3.57 -17.62 3.21
C SER A 481 2.91 -16.28 3.53
N GLY A 482 3.11 -15.29 2.67
CA GLY A 482 2.56 -13.94 2.85
C GLY A 482 3.47 -12.98 3.62
N ALA A 483 4.73 -13.34 3.86
CA ALA A 483 5.73 -12.41 4.38
C ALA A 483 6.00 -11.27 3.37
N LYS A 484 6.17 -10.05 3.87
CA LYS A 484 6.51 -8.87 3.07
C LYS A 484 7.67 -8.13 3.70
N TYR A 485 8.47 -7.45 2.89
CA TYR A 485 9.45 -6.48 3.37
C TYR A 485 8.79 -5.12 3.54
N VAL A 486 8.95 -4.50 4.70
CA VAL A 486 8.55 -3.09 4.93
C VAL A 486 9.79 -2.29 5.28
N MET A 487 10.00 -1.17 4.59
CA MET A 487 11.19 -0.34 4.78
C MET A 487 10.89 1.14 4.66
N ALA A 488 11.76 1.95 5.27
CA ALA A 488 11.76 3.40 5.11
C ALA A 488 12.19 3.79 3.68
N ARG A 489 11.75 4.97 3.20
CA ARG A 489 11.99 5.44 1.83
C ARG A 489 13.48 5.62 1.50
N ASP A 490 14.28 6.04 2.47
CA ASP A 490 15.73 6.19 2.33
C ASP A 490 16.46 4.85 2.20
N VAL A 491 16.04 3.86 2.99
CA VAL A 491 16.55 2.49 2.89
C VAL A 491 16.11 1.85 1.58
N PHE A 492 14.86 2.09 1.15
CA PHE A 492 14.37 1.64 -0.15
C PHE A 492 15.22 2.16 -1.31
N GLN A 493 15.57 3.45 -1.31
CA GLN A 493 16.44 4.00 -2.34
C GLN A 493 17.80 3.28 -2.40
N ARG A 494 18.35 2.90 -1.24
CA ARG A 494 19.60 2.13 -1.17
C ARG A 494 19.40 0.70 -1.70
N VAL A 495 18.33 0.02 -1.30
CA VAL A 495 18.02 -1.35 -1.72
C VAL A 495 17.72 -1.44 -3.21
N ALA A 496 16.95 -0.50 -3.76
CA ALA A 496 16.66 -0.41 -5.20
C ALA A 496 17.93 -0.13 -6.03
N GLY A 497 18.93 0.50 -5.43
CA GLY A 497 20.24 0.74 -6.06
C GLY A 497 21.20 -0.45 -6.01
N LEU A 498 20.85 -1.56 -5.33
CA LEU A 498 21.71 -2.75 -5.25
C LEU A 498 21.74 -3.49 -6.59
N LYS A 499 22.96 -3.81 -7.02
CA LYS A 499 23.24 -4.52 -8.26
C LYS A 499 24.03 -5.78 -7.98
N ASP A 500 23.87 -6.79 -8.82
CA ASP A 500 24.74 -7.94 -8.84
C ASP A 500 26.13 -7.58 -9.42
N THR A 501 27.06 -8.55 -9.37
CA THR A 501 28.41 -8.40 -9.94
C THR A 501 28.42 -8.19 -11.45
N THR A 502 27.30 -8.46 -12.13
CA THR A 502 27.10 -8.24 -13.57
C THR A 502 26.40 -6.90 -13.88
N GLY A 503 26.11 -6.09 -12.86
CA GLY A 503 25.49 -4.77 -12.98
C GLY A 503 23.96 -4.79 -13.13
N ARG A 504 23.31 -5.96 -13.02
CA ARG A 504 21.84 -6.09 -13.07
C ARG A 504 21.23 -5.70 -11.72
N PRO A 505 20.14 -4.91 -11.71
CA PRO A 505 19.44 -4.59 -10.47
C PRO A 505 18.80 -5.84 -9.87
N LEU A 506 18.95 -6.02 -8.56
CA LEU A 506 18.40 -7.18 -7.85
C LEU A 506 16.90 -7.06 -7.55
N MET A 507 16.38 -5.84 -7.59
CA MET A 507 14.98 -5.54 -7.36
C MET A 507 14.27 -5.35 -8.69
N GLN A 508 13.19 -6.09 -8.89
CA GLN A 508 12.27 -5.82 -9.99
C GLN A 508 11.29 -4.74 -9.52
N THR A 509 11.45 -3.52 -10.02
CA THR A 509 10.50 -2.44 -9.76
C THR A 509 9.20 -2.70 -10.50
N SER A 510 8.09 -2.78 -9.78
CA SER A 510 6.76 -2.87 -10.37
C SER A 510 6.22 -1.46 -10.64
N LEU A 511 5.92 -1.14 -11.91
CA LEU A 511 5.30 0.14 -12.27
C LEU A 511 3.75 0.06 -12.23
N GLU A 512 3.18 -1.14 -12.14
CA GLU A 512 1.75 -1.42 -12.38
C GLU A 512 0.87 -1.53 -11.12
N ALA A 513 1.45 -1.67 -9.94
CA ALA A 513 0.72 -1.73 -8.67
C ALA A 513 1.47 -0.87 -7.66
N GLY A 514 0.77 -0.16 -6.76
CA GLY A 514 1.36 0.69 -5.72
C GLY A 514 2.24 -0.04 -4.66
N VAL A 515 2.82 -1.19 -5.02
CA VAL A 515 3.89 -1.91 -4.37
C VAL A 515 5.21 -1.40 -4.96
N ALA A 516 6.24 -1.24 -4.12
CA ALA A 516 7.48 -0.61 -4.57
C ALA A 516 8.35 -1.54 -5.45
N GLY A 517 7.98 -2.82 -5.53
CA GLY A 517 8.59 -3.89 -6.33
C GLY A 517 8.69 -5.19 -5.53
N THR A 518 9.37 -6.18 -6.10
CA THR A 518 9.66 -7.46 -5.43
C THR A 518 11.17 -7.64 -5.24
N ILE A 519 11.56 -8.23 -4.11
CA ILE A 519 12.94 -8.63 -3.81
C ILE A 519 12.94 -10.08 -3.31
N PHE A 520 13.79 -10.93 -3.90
CA PHE A 520 13.86 -12.36 -3.58
C PHE A 520 12.52 -13.11 -3.64
N GLY A 521 11.58 -12.64 -4.48
CA GLY A 521 10.23 -13.23 -4.60
C GLY A 521 9.23 -12.75 -3.54
N PHE A 522 9.61 -11.83 -2.64
CA PHE A 522 8.70 -11.20 -1.67
C PHE A 522 8.39 -9.75 -2.02
N ASP A 523 7.18 -9.30 -1.68
CA ASP A 523 6.74 -7.94 -1.93
C ASP A 523 7.47 -6.93 -1.03
N VAL A 524 7.77 -5.75 -1.58
CA VAL A 524 8.33 -4.61 -0.84
C VAL A 524 7.30 -3.50 -0.70
N VAL A 525 7.04 -3.11 0.53
CA VAL A 525 6.17 -1.98 0.91
C VAL A 525 7.04 -0.87 1.49
N VAL A 526 6.85 0.35 1.02
CA VAL A 526 7.56 1.53 1.51
C VAL A 526 6.65 2.31 2.45
N ASP A 527 7.16 2.61 3.65
CA ASP A 527 6.44 3.41 4.64
C ASP A 527 7.23 4.69 4.97
N PRO A 528 6.60 5.88 4.92
CA PRO A 528 7.28 7.15 5.18
C PRO A 528 7.54 7.44 6.67
N LEU A 529 6.84 6.78 7.60
CA LEU A 529 6.96 7.04 9.04
C LEU A 529 8.04 6.18 9.74
N LEU A 530 8.64 5.23 9.01
CA LEU A 530 9.72 4.40 9.51
C LEU A 530 11.07 5.11 9.48
N LEU A 531 11.94 4.74 10.43
CA LEU A 531 13.28 5.34 10.59
C LEU A 531 14.37 4.27 10.50
N GLY A 532 15.05 4.16 9.36
CA GLY A 532 16.32 3.42 9.24
C GLY A 532 16.28 1.93 9.61
N VAL A 533 15.11 1.29 9.59
CA VAL A 533 14.94 -0.14 9.89
C VAL A 533 14.15 -0.80 8.77
N VAL A 534 14.55 -2.04 8.43
CA VAL A 534 13.82 -2.93 7.53
C VAL A 534 13.15 -4.00 8.38
N TYR A 535 11.88 -4.26 8.12
CA TYR A 535 11.13 -5.36 8.73
C TYR A 535 10.82 -6.41 7.67
N PHE A 536 10.80 -7.67 8.07
CA PHE A 536 10.38 -8.78 7.22
C PHE A 536 9.49 -9.74 8.00
N GLY A 537 8.32 -10.05 7.45
CA GLY A 537 7.44 -11.08 7.98
C GLY A 537 5.95 -10.85 7.72
N GLN A 538 5.12 -11.58 8.48
CA GLN A 538 3.66 -11.52 8.36
C GLN A 538 3.08 -10.59 9.44
N TYR A 539 2.90 -9.32 9.09
CA TYR A 539 2.46 -8.27 10.01
C TYR A 539 1.08 -8.51 10.62
N ALA A 540 0.17 -9.11 9.86
CA ALA A 540 -1.20 -9.40 10.31
C ALA A 540 -1.23 -10.34 11.52
N GLU A 541 -0.32 -11.33 11.55
CA GLU A 541 -0.21 -12.27 12.67
C GLU A 541 0.71 -11.77 13.78
N ALA A 542 1.72 -10.96 13.44
CA ALA A 542 2.67 -10.44 14.40
C ALA A 542 2.06 -9.41 15.36
N PHE A 543 1.32 -8.44 14.82
CA PHE A 543 0.87 -7.26 15.54
C PHE A 543 -0.60 -6.99 15.28
N ARG A 544 -1.38 -6.85 16.36
CA ARG A 544 -2.82 -6.60 16.29
C ARG A 544 -3.13 -5.21 16.85
N VAL A 545 -3.89 -4.44 16.07
CA VAL A 545 -4.51 -3.20 16.51
C VAL A 545 -5.80 -3.55 17.24
N VAL A 546 -5.90 -3.13 18.49
CA VAL A 546 -7.03 -3.42 19.37
C VAL A 546 -7.92 -2.19 19.46
N GLU A 547 -9.12 -2.31 18.91
CA GLU A 547 -10.11 -1.23 18.92
C GLU A 547 -11.21 -1.52 19.94
N ILE A 548 -11.74 -0.45 20.55
CA ILE A 548 -12.93 -0.53 21.42
C ILE A 548 -14.09 0.10 20.65
N PRO A 549 -15.24 -0.58 20.45
CA PRO A 549 -16.31 -0.12 19.55
C PRO A 549 -16.89 1.26 19.88
N THR A 550 -16.81 1.69 21.13
CA THR A 550 -17.30 3.01 21.59
C THR A 550 -16.23 4.11 21.49
N SER A 551 -15.14 3.88 20.77
CA SER A 551 -13.94 4.73 20.84
C SER A 551 -14.10 6.09 20.17
N MET A 552 -14.85 6.22 19.07
CA MET A 552 -15.04 7.50 18.39
C MET A 552 -16.18 8.30 19.02
N GLU A 553 -15.82 9.25 19.89
CA GLU A 553 -16.74 10.19 20.50
C GLU A 553 -16.62 11.55 19.81
N LEU A 554 -17.72 12.07 19.28
CA LEU A 554 -17.84 13.44 18.80
C LEU A 554 -18.81 14.18 19.72
N LEU A 555 -18.30 15.14 20.48
CA LEU A 555 -19.09 16.01 21.33
C LEU A 555 -18.99 17.45 20.86
N ARG A 556 -20.12 18.04 20.47
CA ARG A 556 -20.22 19.47 20.15
C ARG A 556 -20.60 20.23 21.43
N ASN A 557 -19.72 21.11 21.90
CA ASN A 557 -19.92 21.89 23.13
C ASN A 557 -20.01 23.40 22.84
N PRO A 558 -21.22 23.98 22.84
CA PRO A 558 -21.43 25.42 22.68
C PRO A 558 -21.38 26.22 24.00
N TYR A 559 -21.21 25.57 25.16
CA TYR A 559 -21.38 26.21 26.47
C TYR A 559 -20.09 26.56 27.18
N LYS A 560 -18.94 26.12 26.67
CA LYS A 560 -17.65 26.27 27.35
C LYS A 560 -16.99 27.62 27.10
N ILE A 561 -17.17 28.17 25.90
CA ILE A 561 -16.59 29.44 25.46
C ILE A 561 -17.72 30.24 24.84
N ASP A 562 -17.90 31.47 25.29
CA ASP A 562 -18.95 32.35 24.76
C ASP A 562 -18.74 32.58 23.25
N PHE A 563 -19.84 32.54 22.49
CA PHE A 563 -19.89 32.75 21.04
C PHE A 563 -19.03 31.79 20.19
N CYS A 564 -18.53 30.70 20.77
CA CYS A 564 -17.75 29.68 20.07
C CYS A 564 -18.26 28.27 20.36
N VAL A 565 -18.08 27.37 19.41
CA VAL A 565 -18.39 25.94 19.54
C VAL A 565 -17.08 25.16 19.57
N GLU A 566 -16.82 24.45 20.67
CA GLU A 566 -15.71 23.48 20.79
C GLU A 566 -16.19 22.12 20.29
N PHE A 567 -15.47 21.51 19.36
CA PHE A 567 -15.72 20.14 18.94
C PHE A 567 -14.71 19.22 19.60
N ASN A 568 -15.16 18.37 20.50
CA ASN A 568 -14.31 17.39 21.16
C ASN A 568 -14.43 16.06 20.42
N VAL A 569 -13.40 15.73 19.65
CA VAL A 569 -13.25 14.43 18.97
C VAL A 569 -12.26 13.61 19.76
N ALA A 570 -12.66 12.43 20.19
CA ALA A 570 -11.77 11.48 20.82
C ALA A 570 -11.84 10.13 20.12
N THR A 571 -10.69 9.47 20.00
CA THR A 571 -10.60 8.05 19.67
C THR A 571 -9.68 7.35 20.66
N ARG A 572 -9.93 6.07 20.90
CA ARG A 572 -9.11 5.22 21.77
C ARG A 572 -8.71 3.98 20.99
N ILE A 573 -7.42 3.75 20.94
CA ILE A 573 -6.82 2.65 20.20
C ILE A 573 -5.72 2.02 21.04
N GLY A 574 -5.55 0.71 20.90
CA GLY A 574 -4.47 -0.02 21.55
C GLY A 574 -3.71 -0.89 20.56
N SER A 575 -2.57 -1.35 21.03
CA SER A 575 -1.74 -2.31 20.31
C SER A 575 -1.42 -3.50 21.22
N ILE A 576 -1.26 -4.67 20.59
CA ILE A 576 -0.79 -5.88 21.26
C ILE A 576 0.11 -6.68 20.30
N VAL A 577 1.21 -7.21 20.84
CA VAL A 577 1.99 -8.25 20.18
C VAL A 577 1.16 -9.54 20.22
N ASN A 578 0.90 -10.13 19.07
CA ASN A 578 0.17 -11.39 18.99
C ASN A 578 1.15 -12.56 18.86
N ASP A 579 1.99 -12.53 17.82
CA ASP A 579 3.02 -13.53 17.61
C ASP A 579 4.40 -12.90 17.34
N ASN A 580 5.29 -13.01 18.33
CA ASN A 580 6.61 -12.39 18.23
C ASN A 580 7.60 -13.09 17.27
N GLU A 581 7.29 -14.30 16.79
CA GLU A 581 8.13 -15.03 15.84
C GLU A 581 7.79 -14.74 14.37
N ALA A 582 6.69 -14.00 14.13
CA ALA A 582 6.17 -13.76 12.80
C ALA A 582 6.85 -12.60 12.06
N VAL A 583 7.68 -11.78 12.74
CA VAL A 583 8.43 -10.68 12.12
C VAL A 583 9.83 -10.52 12.75
N VAL A 584 10.78 -10.12 11.92
CA VAL A 584 12.15 -9.77 12.29
C VAL A 584 12.50 -8.36 11.82
N GLY A 585 13.28 -7.63 12.62
CA GLY A 585 13.75 -6.28 12.30
C GLY A 585 15.25 -6.22 12.06
N LEU A 586 15.68 -5.48 11.05
CA LEU A 586 17.08 -5.23 10.69
C LEU A 586 17.34 -3.72 10.67
N PRO A 587 18.12 -3.18 11.62
CA PRO A 587 18.53 -1.78 11.59
C PRO A 587 19.56 -1.57 10.47
N VAL A 588 19.27 -0.62 9.59
CA VAL A 588 20.17 -0.21 8.51
C VAL A 588 20.65 1.20 8.82
N THR A 589 21.93 1.32 9.16
CA THR A 589 22.52 2.65 9.35
C THR A 589 22.72 3.32 7.99
N LYS A 590 22.38 4.62 7.91
CA LYS A 590 22.54 5.43 6.71
C LYS A 590 24.01 5.40 6.28
N ALA A 591 24.27 5.04 5.03
CA ALA A 591 25.61 5.17 4.46
C ALA A 591 26.01 6.65 4.48
N ALA A 592 27.26 6.97 4.85
CA ALA A 592 27.81 8.29 4.64
C ALA A 592 27.57 8.67 3.18
N THR A 593 26.91 9.82 2.97
CA THR A 593 26.49 10.37 1.67
C THR A 593 27.40 9.94 0.52
N ARG A 594 26.88 9.13 -0.43
CA ARG A 594 27.50 9.05 -1.76
C ARG A 594 27.45 10.46 -2.33
N SER A 595 28.62 11.11 -2.43
CA SER A 595 28.79 12.33 -3.19
C SER A 595 28.26 12.06 -4.60
N ALA A 596 27.20 12.79 -4.98
CA ALA A 596 26.70 12.76 -6.34
C ALA A 596 27.85 13.22 -7.25
N LYS A 597 28.33 12.31 -8.09
CA LYS A 597 29.18 12.64 -9.23
C LYS A 597 28.32 13.04 -10.41
#